data_AF-A0A1A3H3C9-F1
#
_entry.id   AF-A0A1A3H3C9-F1
#
_cell.length_a   1.000
_cell.length_b   1.000
_cell.length_c   1.000
_cell.angle_alpha   90.00
_cell.angle_beta   90.00
_cell.angle_gamma   90.00
#
_symmetry.space_group_name_H-M   'P 1'
#
loop_
_entity.id
_entity.type
_entity.pdbx_description
1 polymer ?
#
loop_
_entity_poly.entity_id
_entity_poly.type
_entity_poly.pdbx_seq_one_letter_code
_entity_poly.pdbx_strand_id
1 'polypeptide(L)'
;MGDDSDFDDTDSVNDPRAQYRERREHAQAQARLRYRDHLTAVLAQQGVARPDELAEVALDALTLWQYVDSGASCRCSCHPQLPDTDLHNYGRDCPCTQSKKLRSRAMQNWRNDIETLWPSPEGQRRAAADAAAKAKLIEWLTTQPAVTIHSHGGFAPEQWRGDVDGHSFKFRERHGQWGIEIDLRPSGTFIRYLAGTEPDGGDAYQMRELERGELIAYGTIGDAGYGATYVERARFIIDTIRAHLTRQTCAYHLEDLGRLDCLLGVSARWCPLCGTRLARHR
;
A
#
# COMPACT_ATOMS: atom_id res chain seq x y z
N MET A 1 28.35 -41.62 5.37
CA MET A 1 28.00 -41.85 6.79
C MET A 1 27.75 -40.50 7.43
N GLY A 2 26.53 -40.31 7.93
CA GLY A 2 26.02 -39.10 8.56
C GLY A 2 25.34 -38.15 7.58
N ASP A 3 24.10 -37.73 7.74
CA ASP A 3 22.98 -38.23 8.55
C ASP A 3 21.74 -37.67 7.85
N ASP A 4 20.85 -38.55 7.39
CA ASP A 4 19.57 -38.17 6.80
C ASP A 4 18.71 -37.64 7.95
N SER A 5 18.72 -36.32 8.12
CA SER A 5 17.69 -35.63 8.90
C SER A 5 16.63 -35.12 7.94
N ASP A 6 15.73 -36.04 7.60
CA ASP A 6 14.34 -35.75 7.26
C ASP A 6 13.77 -34.82 8.35
N PHE A 7 13.84 -33.51 8.11
CA PHE A 7 12.86 -32.58 8.67
C PHE A 7 11.62 -32.67 7.80
N ASP A 8 10.84 -33.71 8.10
CA ASP A 8 9.44 -33.85 7.72
C ASP A 8 8.66 -32.75 8.44
N ASP A 9 8.60 -31.57 7.83
CA ASP A 9 7.84 -30.41 8.31
C ASP A 9 6.39 -30.52 7.78
N THR A 10 5.73 -31.63 8.10
CA THR A 10 4.28 -31.78 7.95
C THR A 10 3.59 -31.06 9.12
N ASP A 11 3.31 -29.77 8.94
CA ASP A 11 1.98 -29.16 9.16
C ASP A 11 2.10 -27.62 9.18
N SER A 12 2.06 -27.01 7.98
CA SER A 12 1.68 -25.59 7.85
C SER A 12 0.38 -25.48 7.07
N VAL A 13 -0.68 -26.09 7.61
CA VAL A 13 -2.06 -25.94 7.08
C VAL A 13 -2.60 -24.50 7.23
N ASN A 14 -1.81 -23.58 7.80
CA ASN A 14 -2.19 -22.19 8.01
C ASN A 14 -1.03 -21.18 7.78
N ASP A 15 -0.23 -21.29 6.71
CA ASP A 15 0.55 -20.11 6.24
C ASP A 15 -0.44 -19.09 5.63
N PRO A 16 -0.73 -17.96 6.29
CA PRO A 16 -1.67 -16.98 5.76
C PRO A 16 -1.20 -16.39 4.43
N ARG A 17 0.10 -16.48 4.12
CA ARG A 17 0.68 -16.07 2.84
C ARG A 17 0.44 -17.11 1.75
N ALA A 18 0.51 -18.40 2.05
CA ALA A 18 0.13 -19.47 1.12
C ALA A 18 -1.36 -19.37 0.76
N GLN A 19 -2.22 -19.23 1.78
CA GLN A 19 -3.65 -19.04 1.56
C GLN A 19 -3.95 -17.72 0.82
N TYR A 20 -3.21 -16.64 1.10
CA TYR A 20 -3.34 -15.40 0.34
C TYR A 20 -2.88 -15.55 -1.12
N ARG A 21 -1.78 -16.27 -1.39
CA ARG A 21 -1.30 -16.57 -2.75
C ARG A 21 -2.36 -17.36 -3.51
N GLU A 22 -2.87 -18.43 -2.92
CA GLU A 22 -3.91 -19.28 -3.52
C GLU A 22 -5.20 -18.49 -3.77
N ARG A 23 -5.68 -17.72 -2.79
CA ARG A 23 -6.86 -16.84 -2.97
C ARG A 23 -6.65 -15.83 -4.10
N ARG A 24 -5.45 -15.26 -4.22
CA ARG A 24 -5.11 -14.29 -5.26
C ARG A 24 -5.05 -14.95 -6.64
N GLU A 25 -4.40 -16.11 -6.76
CA GLU A 25 -4.30 -16.87 -8.01
C GLU A 25 -5.68 -17.33 -8.47
N HIS A 26 -6.51 -17.84 -7.56
CA HIS A 26 -7.89 -18.18 -7.84
C HIS A 26 -8.71 -16.95 -8.30
N ALA A 27 -8.59 -15.82 -7.59
CA ALA A 27 -9.28 -14.58 -7.99
C ALA A 27 -8.81 -14.07 -9.36
N GLN A 28 -7.53 -14.20 -9.69
CA GLN A 28 -6.97 -13.83 -10.99
C GLN A 28 -7.48 -14.75 -12.11
N ALA A 29 -7.50 -16.07 -11.90
CA ALA A 29 -8.04 -17.02 -12.87
C ALA A 29 -9.53 -16.75 -13.15
N GLN A 30 -10.32 -16.52 -12.10
CA GLN A 30 -11.74 -16.18 -12.22
C GLN A 30 -11.97 -14.84 -12.93
N ALA A 31 -11.17 -13.82 -12.63
CA ALA A 31 -11.25 -12.54 -13.32
C ALA A 31 -10.90 -12.68 -14.80
N ARG A 32 -9.84 -13.42 -15.13
CA ARG A 32 -9.42 -13.68 -16.51
C ARG A 32 -10.53 -14.35 -17.31
N LEU A 33 -11.16 -15.40 -16.79
CA LEU A 33 -12.27 -16.08 -17.44
C LEU A 33 -13.42 -15.11 -17.76
N ARG A 34 -13.84 -14.31 -16.79
CA ARG A 34 -14.91 -13.32 -17.00
C ARG A 34 -14.58 -12.30 -18.09
N TYR A 35 -13.34 -11.78 -18.09
CA TYR A 35 -12.92 -10.82 -19.10
C TYR A 35 -12.81 -11.44 -20.49
N ARG A 36 -12.33 -12.69 -20.58
CA ARG A 36 -12.27 -13.40 -21.85
C ARG A 36 -13.66 -13.59 -22.42
N ASP A 37 -14.59 -14.12 -21.62
CA ASP A 37 -15.95 -14.39 -22.08
C ASP A 37 -16.64 -13.08 -22.52
N HIS A 38 -16.40 -11.98 -21.81
CA HIS A 38 -16.86 -10.65 -22.22
C HIS A 38 -16.26 -10.20 -23.56
N LEU A 39 -14.93 -10.28 -23.72
CA LEU A 39 -14.24 -9.90 -24.96
C LEU A 39 -14.69 -10.76 -26.14
N THR A 40 -14.82 -12.08 -25.96
CA THR A 40 -15.34 -12.99 -26.98
C THR A 40 -16.73 -12.57 -27.43
N ALA A 41 -17.63 -12.25 -26.50
CA ALA A 41 -18.98 -11.79 -26.83
C ALA A 41 -18.97 -10.48 -27.62
N VAL A 42 -18.16 -9.50 -27.22
CA VAL A 42 -18.03 -8.21 -27.92
C VAL A 42 -17.44 -8.40 -29.32
N LEU A 43 -16.37 -9.19 -29.46
CA LEU A 43 -15.71 -9.43 -30.74
C LEU A 43 -16.62 -10.21 -31.70
N ALA A 44 -17.41 -11.15 -31.20
CA ALA A 44 -18.41 -11.87 -31.99
C ALA A 44 -19.48 -10.92 -32.55
N GLN A 45 -19.95 -9.97 -31.74
CA GLN A 45 -20.90 -8.94 -32.19
C GLN A 45 -20.33 -8.05 -33.31
N GLN A 46 -19.01 -7.86 -33.33
CA GLN A 46 -18.31 -7.09 -34.38
C GLN A 46 -17.98 -7.93 -35.62
N GLY A 47 -18.41 -9.20 -35.69
CA GLY A 47 -18.18 -10.07 -36.84
C GLY A 47 -16.75 -10.59 -36.95
N VAL A 48 -15.98 -10.61 -35.86
CA VAL A 48 -14.65 -11.23 -35.84
C VAL A 48 -14.80 -12.74 -36.02
N ALA A 49 -14.07 -13.32 -36.99
CA ALA A 49 -14.20 -14.73 -37.36
C ALA A 49 -13.80 -15.72 -36.25
N ARG A 50 -12.86 -15.35 -35.37
CA ARG A 50 -12.36 -16.16 -34.24
C ARG A 50 -12.27 -15.31 -32.98
N PRO A 51 -13.43 -14.98 -32.39
CA PRO A 51 -13.52 -13.98 -31.32
C PRO A 51 -12.90 -14.48 -30.00
N ASP A 52 -12.92 -15.78 -29.75
CA ASP A 52 -12.31 -16.44 -28.60
C ASP A 52 -10.78 -16.41 -28.67
N GLU A 53 -10.19 -16.78 -29.82
CA GLU A 53 -8.75 -16.72 -30.02
C GLU A 53 -8.22 -15.28 -29.89
N LEU A 54 -8.91 -14.31 -30.48
CA LEU A 54 -8.52 -12.91 -30.39
C LEU A 54 -8.68 -12.36 -28.96
N ALA A 55 -9.71 -12.80 -28.22
CA ALA A 55 -9.89 -12.43 -26.82
C ALA A 55 -8.74 -12.94 -25.93
N GLU A 56 -8.29 -14.19 -26.13
CA GLU A 56 -7.14 -14.76 -25.41
C GLU A 56 -5.85 -13.98 -25.74
N VAL A 57 -5.57 -13.76 -27.03
CA VAL A 57 -4.38 -13.00 -27.46
C VAL A 57 -4.39 -11.57 -26.92
N ALA A 58 -5.54 -10.90 -26.95
CA ALA A 58 -5.69 -9.55 -26.41
C ALA A 58 -5.47 -9.52 -24.89
N LEU A 59 -6.00 -10.50 -24.14
CA LEU A 59 -5.77 -10.60 -22.71
C LEU A 59 -4.32 -10.88 -22.37
N ASP A 60 -3.64 -11.73 -23.13
CA ASP A 60 -2.22 -12.00 -22.94
C ASP A 60 -1.38 -10.75 -23.20
N ALA A 61 -1.64 -10.06 -24.31
CA ALA A 61 -0.95 -8.82 -24.64
C ALA A 61 -1.13 -7.72 -23.60
N LEU A 62 -2.28 -7.69 -22.92
CA LEU A 62 -2.59 -6.67 -21.91
C LEU A 62 -2.12 -7.06 -20.49
N THR A 63 -2.08 -8.36 -20.17
CA THR A 63 -1.94 -8.82 -18.78
C THR A 63 -0.72 -9.69 -18.50
N LEU A 64 -0.15 -10.35 -19.50
CA LEU A 64 1.02 -11.22 -19.36
C LEU A 64 2.30 -10.51 -19.81
N TRP A 65 2.82 -9.67 -18.93
CA TRP A 65 4.09 -8.99 -19.17
C TRP A 65 5.26 -9.90 -18.83
N GLN A 66 6.30 -9.90 -19.67
CA GLN A 66 7.51 -10.69 -19.48
C GLN A 66 8.74 -9.78 -19.45
N TYR A 67 9.75 -10.16 -18.69
CA TYR A 67 11.06 -9.50 -18.75
C TYR A 67 11.71 -9.78 -20.11
N VAL A 68 12.05 -8.74 -20.87
CA VAL A 68 12.66 -8.87 -22.20
C VAL A 68 13.94 -9.70 -22.19
N ASP A 69 14.71 -9.65 -21.10
CA ASP A 69 15.98 -10.37 -21.02
C ASP A 69 15.85 -11.87 -20.67
N SER A 70 14.77 -12.28 -19.99
CA SER A 70 14.64 -13.65 -19.46
C SER A 70 13.39 -14.40 -19.92
N GLY A 71 12.41 -13.71 -20.52
CA GLY A 71 11.09 -14.27 -20.83
C GLY A 71 10.24 -14.61 -19.60
N ALA A 72 10.78 -14.45 -18.38
CA ALA A 72 10.04 -14.73 -17.16
C ALA A 72 8.91 -13.71 -16.95
N SER A 73 7.81 -14.14 -16.34
CA SER A 73 6.69 -13.25 -16.02
C SER A 73 7.13 -12.09 -15.12
N CYS A 74 6.74 -10.87 -15.50
CA CYS A 74 6.95 -9.67 -14.74
C CYS A 74 6.17 -9.74 -13.42
N ARG A 75 6.84 -9.39 -12.31
CA ARG A 75 6.21 -9.32 -10.98
C ARG A 75 5.95 -7.88 -10.50
N CYS A 76 6.19 -6.90 -11.37
CA CYS A 76 5.89 -5.51 -11.06
C CYS A 76 4.38 -5.33 -10.91
N SER A 77 3.98 -4.60 -9.88
CA SER A 77 2.57 -4.26 -9.64
C SER A 77 2.06 -3.13 -10.55
N CYS A 78 2.81 -2.78 -11.61
CA CYS A 78 2.53 -1.66 -12.51
C CYS A 78 1.71 -2.08 -13.74
N HIS A 79 1.26 -3.33 -13.78
CA HIS A 79 0.40 -3.92 -14.81
C HIS A 79 -0.70 -4.73 -14.09
N PRO A 80 -1.83 -5.08 -14.71
CA PRO A 80 -2.79 -4.30 -15.48
C PRO A 80 -3.93 -3.83 -14.57
N GLN A 81 -3.92 -2.55 -14.22
CA GLN A 81 -5.15 -1.77 -14.12
C GLN A 81 -5.14 -0.87 -15.36
N LEU A 82 -6.29 -0.61 -15.99
CA LEU A 82 -6.41 0.66 -16.72
C LEU A 82 -6.16 1.72 -15.67
N PRO A 83 -5.01 2.40 -15.70
CA PRO A 83 -4.64 3.22 -14.57
C PRO A 83 -5.52 4.47 -14.58
N ASP A 84 -5.90 4.90 -13.39
CA ASP A 84 -6.42 6.24 -13.12
C ASP A 84 -5.33 7.32 -13.25
N THR A 85 -4.09 6.91 -13.55
CA THR A 85 -2.89 7.74 -13.66
C THR A 85 -2.02 7.35 -14.87
N ASP A 86 -1.21 8.25 -15.40
CA ASP A 86 -0.29 8.02 -16.53
C ASP A 86 1.03 7.32 -16.13
N LEU A 87 1.05 6.67 -14.95
CA LEU A 87 2.26 6.10 -14.36
C LEU A 87 2.94 5.07 -15.29
N HIS A 88 4.24 5.25 -15.51
CA HIS A 88 5.06 4.44 -16.44
C HIS A 88 4.48 4.34 -17.86
N ASN A 89 3.74 5.36 -18.33
CA ASN A 89 3.13 5.36 -19.66
C ASN A 89 2.28 4.09 -19.87
N TYR A 90 1.37 3.82 -18.93
CA TYR A 90 0.51 2.63 -18.95
C TYR A 90 1.31 1.31 -18.92
N GLY A 91 2.45 1.31 -18.22
CA GLY A 91 3.36 0.17 -18.13
C GLY A 91 4.27 -0.03 -19.35
N ARG A 92 4.16 0.80 -20.40
CA ARG A 92 5.04 0.71 -21.60
C ARG A 92 6.49 1.06 -21.28
N ASP A 93 6.69 2.01 -20.37
CA ASP A 93 8.02 2.41 -19.88
C ASP A 93 8.45 1.62 -18.63
N CYS A 94 7.75 0.52 -18.32
CA CYS A 94 8.15 -0.34 -17.21
C CYS A 94 9.53 -0.94 -17.48
N PRO A 95 10.44 -0.98 -16.49
CA PRO A 95 11.76 -1.59 -16.69
C PRO A 95 11.74 -3.03 -17.23
N CYS A 96 10.64 -3.79 -17.02
CA CYS A 96 10.52 -5.15 -17.53
C CYS A 96 10.48 -5.24 -19.07
N THR A 97 10.02 -4.18 -19.75
CA THR A 97 9.93 -4.09 -21.22
C THR A 97 11.24 -3.63 -21.87
N GLN A 98 12.21 -3.24 -21.05
CA GLN A 98 13.48 -2.68 -21.51
C GLN A 98 14.57 -3.72 -21.42
N SER A 99 15.52 -3.71 -22.35
CA SER A 99 16.74 -4.52 -22.23
C SER A 99 17.60 -4.05 -21.05
N LYS A 100 18.45 -4.93 -20.52
CA LYS A 100 19.40 -4.56 -19.45
C LYS A 100 20.20 -3.29 -19.76
N LYS A 101 20.67 -3.14 -21.00
CA LYS A 101 21.44 -1.96 -21.45
C LYS A 101 20.62 -0.67 -21.38
N LEU A 102 19.35 -0.72 -21.81
CA LEU A 102 18.45 0.42 -21.75
C LEU A 102 18.12 0.81 -20.31
N ARG A 103 17.86 -0.18 -19.43
CA ARG A 103 17.65 0.06 -18.00
C ARG A 103 18.86 0.73 -17.34
N SER A 104 20.07 0.20 -17.59
CA SER A 104 21.30 0.78 -17.04
C SER A 104 21.51 2.22 -17.51
N ARG A 105 21.24 2.51 -18.80
CA ARG A 105 21.30 3.87 -19.33
C ARG A 105 20.26 4.79 -18.71
N ALA A 106 19.01 4.36 -18.61
CA ALA A 106 17.93 5.14 -18.00
C ALA A 106 18.25 5.45 -16.52
N MET A 107 18.77 4.47 -15.77
CA MET A 107 19.22 4.65 -14.40
C MET A 107 20.40 5.64 -14.29
N GLN A 108 21.37 5.56 -15.19
CA GLN A 108 22.50 6.50 -15.22
C GLN A 108 22.02 7.92 -15.55
N ASN A 109 21.16 8.07 -16.55
CA ASN A 109 20.59 9.37 -16.92
C ASN A 109 19.81 9.97 -15.75
N TRP A 110 18.93 9.19 -15.13
CA TRP A 110 18.20 9.63 -13.95
C TRP A 110 19.14 10.05 -12.80
N ARG A 111 20.22 9.30 -12.55
CA ARG A 111 21.24 9.71 -11.55
C ARG A 111 21.91 11.04 -11.91
N ASN A 112 22.32 11.21 -13.17
CA ASN A 112 22.93 12.46 -13.63
C ASN A 112 21.95 13.64 -13.52
N ASP A 113 20.68 13.43 -13.86
CA ASP A 113 19.63 14.44 -13.77
C ASP A 113 19.42 14.86 -12.31
N ILE A 114 19.38 13.90 -11.38
CA ILE A 114 19.26 14.16 -9.94
C ILE A 114 20.49 14.88 -9.38
N GLU A 115 21.70 14.45 -9.76
CA GLU A 115 22.96 15.10 -9.39
C GLU A 115 23.03 16.55 -9.88
N THR A 116 22.42 16.84 -11.03
CA THR A 116 22.34 18.20 -11.59
C THR A 116 21.22 19.02 -10.94
N LEU A 117 20.07 18.38 -10.68
CA LEU A 117 18.88 19.05 -10.18
C LEU A 117 19.07 19.59 -8.76
N TRP A 118 19.57 18.78 -7.82
CA TRP A 118 19.61 19.19 -6.40
C TRP A 118 20.49 20.41 -6.10
N PRO A 119 21.69 20.55 -6.71
CA PRO A 119 22.51 21.74 -6.56
C PRO A 119 21.93 22.97 -7.28
N SER A 120 21.07 22.79 -8.28
CA SER A 120 20.49 23.89 -9.06
C SER A 120 19.60 24.81 -8.20
N PRO A 121 19.35 26.07 -8.65
CA PRO A 121 18.42 26.96 -7.95
C PRO A 121 17.01 26.38 -7.81
N GLU A 122 16.57 25.55 -8.76
CA GLU A 122 15.27 24.87 -8.66
C GLU A 122 15.28 23.81 -7.55
N GLY A 123 16.32 22.97 -7.50
CA GLY A 123 16.50 21.97 -6.44
C GLY A 123 16.56 22.60 -5.06
N GLN A 124 17.30 23.71 -4.92
CA GLN A 124 17.38 24.47 -3.66
C GLN A 124 16.02 25.06 -3.25
N ARG A 125 15.23 25.60 -4.19
CA ARG A 125 13.87 26.07 -3.90
C ARG A 125 12.96 24.94 -3.43
N ARG A 126 13.02 23.75 -4.06
CA ARG A 126 12.25 22.56 -3.67
C ARG A 126 12.64 22.09 -2.27
N ALA A 127 13.94 22.02 -1.98
CA ALA A 127 14.45 21.64 -0.66
C ALA A 127 14.04 22.65 0.42
N ALA A 128 14.10 23.96 0.15
CA ALA A 128 13.65 24.99 1.07
C ALA A 128 12.14 24.91 1.34
N ALA A 129 11.34 24.64 0.30
CA ALA A 129 9.89 24.44 0.44
C ALA A 129 9.56 23.19 1.28
N ASP A 130 10.25 22.07 1.05
CA ASP A 130 10.09 20.85 1.86
C ASP A 130 10.50 21.08 3.33
N ALA A 131 11.61 21.78 3.57
CA ALA A 131 12.06 22.15 4.91
C ALA A 131 11.03 23.03 5.64
N ALA A 132 10.46 24.02 4.93
CA ALA A 132 9.41 24.87 5.49
C ALA A 132 8.14 24.08 5.80
N ALA A 133 7.75 23.13 4.94
CA ALA A 133 6.61 22.25 5.19
C ALA A 133 6.84 21.33 6.39
N LYS A 134 8.06 20.79 6.55
CA LYS A 134 8.46 20.00 7.73
C LYS A 134 8.46 20.83 9.02
N ALA A 135 8.93 22.08 8.97
CA ALA A 135 8.88 22.98 10.12
C ALA A 135 7.43 23.22 10.59
N LYS A 136 6.51 23.47 9.65
CA LYS A 136 5.06 23.59 9.94
C LYS A 136 4.48 22.31 10.54
N LEU A 137 4.89 21.14 10.06
CA LEU A 137 4.49 19.86 10.64
C LEU A 137 4.95 19.76 12.10
N ILE A 138 6.23 20.04 12.38
CA ILE A 138 6.79 19.97 13.73
C ILE A 138 6.06 20.94 14.67
N GLU A 139 5.87 22.19 14.25
CA GLU A 139 5.11 23.18 15.02
C GLU A 139 3.69 22.67 15.32
N TRP A 140 2.97 22.17 14.32
CA TRP A 140 1.64 21.63 14.52
C TRP A 140 1.64 20.42 15.48
N LEU A 141 2.60 19.51 15.38
CA LEU A 141 2.71 18.35 16.26
C LEU A 141 2.89 18.75 17.74
N THR A 142 3.53 19.88 18.05
CA THR A 142 3.63 20.37 19.45
C THR A 142 2.28 20.68 20.08
N THR A 143 1.25 20.91 19.27
CA THR A 143 -0.11 21.16 19.72
C THR A 143 -0.93 19.88 19.89
N GLN A 144 -0.38 18.72 19.50
CA GLN A 144 -1.07 17.43 19.52
C GLN A 144 -0.68 16.65 20.78
N PRO A 145 -1.58 16.51 21.78
CA PRO A 145 -1.26 15.74 22.98
C PRO A 145 -1.07 14.27 22.64
N ALA A 146 -0.16 13.59 23.34
CA ALA A 146 0.08 12.14 23.23
C ALA A 146 0.33 11.62 21.79
N VAL A 147 0.92 12.45 20.93
CA VAL A 147 1.34 12.07 19.58
C VAL A 147 2.83 12.26 19.44
N THR A 148 3.52 11.25 18.92
CA THR A 148 4.93 11.31 18.52
C THR A 148 5.07 10.78 17.10
N ILE A 149 5.75 11.51 16.21
CA ILE A 149 6.11 11.01 14.87
C ILE A 149 7.60 10.70 14.86
N HIS A 150 7.96 9.43 14.72
CA HIS A 150 9.36 8.97 14.69
C HIS A 150 10.00 9.19 13.32
N SER A 151 9.22 8.95 12.26
CA SER A 151 9.70 9.11 10.90
C SER A 151 8.53 9.32 9.94
N HIS A 152 8.77 10.12 8.91
CA HIS A 152 7.85 10.28 7.80
C HIS A 152 8.64 10.53 6.50
N GLY A 153 8.05 10.16 5.36
CA GLY A 153 8.62 10.39 4.03
C GLY A 153 8.65 9.13 3.18
N GLY A 154 9.59 9.09 2.23
CA GLY A 154 9.63 8.08 1.18
C GLY A 154 9.00 8.61 -0.12
N PHE A 155 9.73 8.47 -1.22
CA PHE A 155 9.33 9.02 -2.52
C PHE A 155 8.20 8.20 -3.16
N ALA A 156 8.31 6.88 -3.09
CA ALA A 156 7.28 5.90 -3.39
C ALA A 156 7.77 4.55 -2.87
N PRO A 157 7.28 4.04 -1.73
CA PRO A 157 6.08 4.48 -1.00
C PRO A 157 6.26 5.65 -0.03
N GLU A 158 5.22 6.46 0.15
CA GLU A 158 5.09 7.34 1.33
C GLU A 158 4.81 6.47 2.58
N GLN A 159 5.54 6.74 3.66
CA GLN A 159 5.50 5.99 4.90
C GLN A 159 5.58 6.94 6.10
N TRP A 160 4.79 6.65 7.13
CA TRP A 160 4.84 7.35 8.42
C TRP A 160 4.84 6.34 9.55
N ARG A 161 5.58 6.65 10.62
CA ARG A 161 5.65 5.84 11.84
C ARG A 161 5.69 6.74 13.06
N GLY A 162 5.05 6.31 14.12
CA GLY A 162 4.93 7.10 15.35
C GLY A 162 4.15 6.36 16.43
N ASP A 163 3.72 7.11 17.43
CA ASP A 163 2.79 6.67 18.47
C ASP A 163 1.63 7.68 18.57
N VAL A 164 0.42 7.19 18.79
CA VAL A 164 -0.78 7.99 19.06
C VAL A 164 -1.49 7.38 20.27
N ASP A 165 -1.66 8.18 21.32
CA ASP A 165 -2.37 7.82 22.56
C ASP A 165 -1.87 6.50 23.18
N GLY A 166 -0.56 6.23 23.07
CA GLY A 166 0.09 5.03 23.60
C GLY A 166 0.18 3.84 22.63
N HIS A 167 -0.38 3.96 21.42
CA HIS A 167 -0.36 2.93 20.40
C HIS A 167 0.65 3.27 19.30
N SER A 168 1.62 2.39 19.07
CA SER A 168 2.54 2.54 17.95
C SER A 168 1.80 2.36 16.63
N PHE A 169 2.15 3.10 15.60
CA PHE A 169 1.48 3.02 14.31
C PHE A 169 2.44 3.06 13.13
N LYS A 170 1.95 2.53 12.01
CA LYS A 170 2.59 2.59 10.70
C LYS A 170 1.54 2.89 9.64
N PHE A 171 1.69 4.04 8.99
CA PHE A 171 0.97 4.35 7.76
C PHE A 171 1.87 4.06 6.56
N ARG A 172 1.26 3.55 5.49
CA ARG A 172 1.96 3.25 4.25
C ARG A 172 1.04 3.49 3.06
N GLU A 173 1.44 4.38 2.15
CA GLU A 173 0.81 4.56 0.84
C GLU A 173 1.65 3.87 -0.25
N ARG A 174 0.98 3.20 -1.18
CA ARG A 174 1.56 2.67 -2.42
C ARG A 174 0.53 2.80 -3.52
N HIS A 175 0.94 3.36 -4.65
CA HIS A 175 0.17 3.29 -5.90
C HIS A 175 -1.28 3.77 -5.71
N GLY A 176 -1.47 4.86 -4.97
CA GLY A 176 -2.79 5.44 -4.73
C GLY A 176 -3.59 4.75 -3.61
N GLN A 177 -3.07 3.67 -3.01
CA GLN A 177 -3.70 2.95 -1.91
C GLN A 177 -2.92 3.13 -0.62
N TRP A 178 -3.61 3.25 0.51
CA TRP A 178 -2.96 3.38 1.81
C TRP A 178 -3.53 2.40 2.84
N GLY A 179 -2.73 2.13 3.87
CA GLY A 179 -3.15 1.37 5.05
C GLY A 179 -2.51 1.92 6.33
N ILE A 180 -3.23 1.79 7.45
CA ILE A 180 -2.77 2.15 8.80
C ILE A 180 -2.79 0.91 9.68
N GLU A 181 -1.62 0.53 10.18
CA GLU A 181 -1.44 -0.51 11.20
C GLU A 181 -1.18 0.14 12.57
N ILE A 182 -1.74 -0.40 13.67
CA ILE A 182 -1.40 -0.02 15.05
C ILE A 182 -0.90 -1.20 15.88
N ASP A 183 -0.30 -0.93 17.04
CA ASP A 183 0.26 -1.92 17.97
C ASP A 183 1.28 -2.84 17.29
N LEU A 184 2.26 -2.19 16.67
CA LEU A 184 3.32 -2.85 15.92
C LEU A 184 4.15 -3.73 16.84
N ARG A 185 4.34 -4.98 16.42
CA ARG A 185 5.17 -5.98 17.12
C ARG A 185 6.15 -6.64 16.14
N PRO A 186 7.31 -7.09 16.61
CA PRO A 186 8.22 -7.92 15.81
C PRO A 186 7.47 -9.13 15.25
N SER A 187 7.59 -9.35 13.94
CA SER A 187 6.82 -10.38 13.23
C SER A 187 7.54 -11.72 13.09
N GLY A 188 8.79 -11.83 13.55
CA GLY A 188 9.69 -12.94 13.26
C GLY A 188 10.15 -13.01 11.80
N THR A 189 9.62 -12.15 10.91
CA THR A 189 10.02 -12.11 9.50
C THR A 189 11.13 -11.09 9.30
N PHE A 190 12.26 -11.51 8.75
CA PHE A 190 13.35 -10.60 8.40
C PHE A 190 13.35 -10.30 6.91
N ILE A 191 13.64 -9.06 6.55
CA ILE A 191 13.88 -8.65 5.17
C ILE A 191 15.27 -8.06 5.02
N ARG A 192 15.83 -8.25 3.82
CA ARG A 192 17.04 -7.59 3.41
C ARG A 192 16.72 -6.15 2.98
N TYR A 193 17.37 -5.17 3.59
CA TYR A 193 17.22 -3.75 3.23
C TYR A 193 18.58 -3.17 2.86
N LEU A 194 18.57 -2.22 1.90
CA LEU A 194 19.77 -1.49 1.50
C LEU A 194 20.14 -0.52 2.64
N ALA A 195 21.27 -0.80 3.30
CA ALA A 195 21.79 -0.02 4.41
C ALA A 195 22.75 1.09 3.94
N GLY A 196 23.19 1.04 2.69
CA GLY A 196 24.05 2.05 2.10
C GLY A 196 24.87 1.47 0.96
N THR A 197 26.01 2.11 0.70
CA THR A 197 26.99 1.69 -0.29
C THR A 197 28.28 1.33 0.43
N GLU A 198 28.85 0.18 0.11
CA GLU A 198 30.16 -0.24 0.58
C GLU A 198 31.26 0.66 -0.01
N PRO A 199 32.46 0.71 0.60
CA PRO A 199 33.56 1.55 0.13
C PRO A 199 34.01 1.27 -1.31
N ASP A 200 33.75 0.07 -1.84
CA ASP A 200 34.04 -0.33 -3.22
C ASP A 200 32.93 0.06 -4.23
N GLY A 201 31.87 0.71 -3.75
CA GLY A 201 30.71 1.08 -4.56
C GLY A 201 29.63 -0.02 -4.65
N GLY A 202 29.80 -1.15 -3.95
CA GLY A 202 28.79 -2.21 -3.83
C GLY A 202 27.61 -1.80 -2.94
N ASP A 203 26.47 -2.47 -3.09
CA ASP A 203 25.31 -2.24 -2.22
C ASP A 203 25.51 -2.95 -0.86
N ALA A 204 25.52 -2.20 0.23
CA ALA A 204 25.55 -2.76 1.59
C ALA A 204 24.13 -3.16 2.01
N TYR A 205 23.92 -4.42 2.35
CA TYR A 205 22.61 -4.92 2.79
C TYR A 205 22.64 -5.34 4.26
N GLN A 206 21.57 -5.06 4.98
CA GLN A 206 21.36 -5.55 6.34
C GLN A 206 20.02 -6.29 6.44
N MET A 207 19.92 -7.20 7.42
CA MET A 207 18.68 -7.85 7.76
C MET A 207 17.96 -7.02 8.82
N ARG A 208 16.69 -6.73 8.59
CA ARG A 208 15.82 -6.04 9.54
C ARG A 208 14.56 -6.85 9.75
N GLU A 209 14.20 -7.05 11.01
CA GLU A 209 12.92 -7.65 11.35
C GLU A 209 11.78 -6.71 10.95
N LEU A 210 10.77 -7.26 10.30
CA LEU A 210 9.54 -6.55 10.00
C LEU A 210 8.70 -6.46 11.25
N GLU A 211 8.13 -5.29 11.47
CA GLU A 211 7.07 -5.09 12.45
C GLU A 211 5.72 -5.13 11.74
N ARG A 212 4.74 -5.72 12.40
CA ARG A 212 3.35 -5.81 11.95
C ARG A 212 2.41 -5.53 13.11
N GLY A 213 1.31 -4.85 12.80
CA GLY A 213 0.25 -4.54 13.75
C GLY A 213 -1.13 -4.98 13.28
N GLU A 214 -2.15 -4.52 13.99
CA GLU A 214 -3.55 -4.61 13.55
C GLU A 214 -3.80 -3.58 12.45
N LEU A 215 -4.31 -4.02 11.29
CA LEU A 215 -4.76 -3.11 10.22
C LEU A 215 -6.12 -2.51 10.60
N ILE A 216 -6.13 -1.23 10.95
CA ILE A 216 -7.35 -0.54 11.44
C ILE A 216 -8.11 0.23 10.35
N ALA A 217 -7.42 0.59 9.27
CA ALA A 217 -7.99 1.32 8.16
C ALA A 217 -7.19 1.09 6.87
N TYR A 218 -7.91 1.11 5.75
CA TYR A 218 -7.35 1.07 4.40
C TYR A 218 -8.21 1.94 3.49
N GLY A 219 -7.62 2.47 2.42
CA GLY A 219 -8.35 3.33 1.50
C GLY A 219 -7.51 3.82 0.34
N THR A 220 -7.94 4.92 -0.26
CA THR A 220 -7.29 5.52 -1.43
C THR A 220 -6.88 6.96 -1.18
N ILE A 221 -5.94 7.48 -1.97
CA ILE A 221 -5.54 8.89 -1.89
C ILE A 221 -6.67 9.87 -2.27
N GLY A 222 -7.76 9.37 -2.85
CA GLY A 222 -8.97 10.15 -3.14
C GLY A 222 -9.93 10.27 -1.95
N ASP A 223 -9.62 9.64 -0.82
CA ASP A 223 -10.51 9.66 0.34
C ASP A 223 -10.61 11.07 0.93
N ALA A 224 -11.81 11.43 1.37
CA ALA A 224 -12.07 12.72 1.98
C ALA A 224 -11.16 12.95 3.19
N GLY A 225 -10.44 14.07 3.19
CA GLY A 225 -9.53 14.42 4.27
C GLY A 225 -8.13 13.81 4.17
N TYR A 226 -7.81 13.01 3.12
CA TYR A 226 -6.47 12.42 2.94
C TYR A 226 -5.33 13.45 3.06
N GLY A 227 -5.55 14.66 2.53
CA GLY A 227 -4.65 15.80 2.64
C GLY A 227 -3.58 15.87 1.55
N ALA A 228 -3.08 17.07 1.28
CA ALA A 228 -2.01 17.32 0.32
C ALA A 228 -0.72 17.82 0.99
N THR A 229 -0.83 18.37 2.20
CA THR A 229 0.31 18.82 3.01
C THR A 229 0.67 17.81 4.09
N TYR A 230 1.90 17.89 4.62
CA TYR A 230 2.31 17.05 5.75
C TYR A 230 1.41 17.20 6.97
N VAL A 231 0.92 18.41 7.27
CA VAL A 231 0.02 18.64 8.41
C VAL A 231 -1.33 17.98 8.19
N GLU A 232 -1.92 18.13 7.00
CA GLU A 232 -3.19 17.48 6.68
C GLU A 232 -3.06 15.96 6.69
N ARG A 233 -1.97 15.42 6.13
CA ARG A 233 -1.68 13.98 6.16
C ARG A 233 -1.54 13.47 7.59
N ALA A 234 -0.75 14.15 8.42
CA ALA A 234 -0.57 13.76 9.82
C ALA A 234 -1.90 13.80 10.57
N ARG A 235 -2.69 14.86 10.40
CA ARG A 235 -4.04 14.98 10.97
C ARG A 235 -4.93 13.82 10.54
N PHE A 236 -4.98 13.51 9.24
CA PHE A 236 -5.75 12.38 8.72
C PHE A 236 -5.40 11.07 9.41
N ILE A 237 -4.09 10.77 9.55
CA ILE A 237 -3.61 9.55 10.19
C ILE A 237 -4.01 9.52 11.67
N ILE A 238 -3.73 10.61 12.40
CA ILE A 238 -3.98 10.73 13.85
C ILE A 238 -5.48 10.64 14.14
N ASP A 239 -6.31 11.36 13.40
CA ASP A 239 -7.77 11.34 13.57
C ASP A 239 -8.35 9.97 13.27
N THR A 240 -7.82 9.27 12.25
CA THR A 240 -8.24 7.90 11.92
C THR A 240 -7.92 6.93 13.06
N ILE A 241 -6.73 7.02 13.64
CA ILE A 241 -6.32 6.19 14.79
C ILE A 241 -7.20 6.50 16.01
N ARG A 242 -7.37 7.78 16.35
CA ARG A 242 -8.20 8.22 17.48
C ARG A 242 -9.65 7.78 17.37
N ALA A 243 -10.23 7.90 16.19
CA ALA A 243 -11.57 7.42 15.92
C ALA A 243 -11.68 5.91 16.15
N HIS A 244 -10.68 5.13 15.71
CA HIS A 244 -10.64 3.70 15.96
C HIS A 244 -10.53 3.36 17.46
N LEU A 245 -9.58 3.97 18.18
CA LEU A 245 -9.40 3.72 19.62
C LEU A 245 -10.63 4.12 20.45
N THR A 246 -11.27 5.24 20.11
CA THR A 246 -12.52 5.68 20.75
C THR A 246 -13.65 4.69 20.53
N ARG A 247 -13.72 4.05 19.34
CA ARG A 247 -14.72 3.02 19.04
C ARG A 247 -14.51 1.75 19.86
N GLN A 248 -13.26 1.36 20.10
CA GLN A 248 -12.94 0.17 20.90
C GLN A 248 -13.28 0.35 22.39
N THR A 249 -13.08 1.56 22.93
CA THR A 249 -13.24 1.86 24.36
C THR A 249 -14.62 2.42 24.73
N CYS A 250 -15.50 2.62 23.75
CA CYS A 250 -16.81 3.22 23.96
C CYS A 250 -17.66 2.39 24.93
N ALA A 251 -17.72 2.81 26.20
CA ALA A 251 -18.63 2.22 27.21
C ALA A 251 -20.04 2.83 27.19
N TYR A 252 -20.28 3.83 26.33
CA TYR A 252 -21.61 4.47 26.12
C TYR A 252 -22.69 3.46 25.64
N HIS A 253 -22.28 2.21 25.37
CA HIS A 253 -23.07 1.14 24.78
C HIS A 253 -24.21 0.57 25.63
N LEU A 254 -24.36 0.90 26.91
CA LEU A 254 -25.32 0.16 27.75
C LEU A 254 -26.30 1.04 28.52
N GLU A 255 -25.88 2.18 29.04
CA GLU A 255 -26.72 2.95 29.97
C GLU A 255 -27.58 4.03 29.29
N ASP A 256 -27.17 4.54 28.12
CA ASP A 256 -27.83 5.66 27.45
C ASP A 256 -28.53 5.30 26.12
N LEU A 257 -28.47 4.04 25.68
CA LEU A 257 -29.16 3.61 24.45
C LEU A 257 -30.68 3.77 24.57
N GLY A 258 -31.26 3.46 25.72
CA GLY A 258 -32.70 3.68 25.95
C GLY A 258 -33.12 5.16 25.87
N ARG A 259 -32.23 6.08 26.25
CA ARG A 259 -32.47 7.53 26.12
C ARG A 259 -32.34 8.00 24.67
N LEU A 260 -31.36 7.49 23.93
CA LEU A 260 -31.17 7.79 22.52
C LEU A 260 -32.34 7.25 21.66
N ASP A 261 -32.81 6.04 21.94
CA ASP A 261 -33.98 5.45 21.29
C ASP A 261 -35.24 6.30 21.53
N CYS A 262 -35.41 6.79 22.75
CA CYS A 262 -36.53 7.66 23.13
C CYS A 262 -36.48 9.02 22.41
N LEU A 263 -35.28 9.60 22.25
CA LEU A 263 -35.06 10.87 21.53
C LEU A 263 -35.23 10.74 20.02
N LEU A 264 -34.75 9.64 19.43
CA LEU A 264 -34.77 9.41 17.98
C LEU A 264 -36.08 8.77 17.50
N GLY A 265 -36.89 8.22 18.41
CA GLY A 265 -38.10 7.48 18.09
C GLY A 265 -37.84 6.15 17.35
N VAL A 266 -36.58 5.76 17.21
CA VAL A 266 -36.12 4.53 16.55
C VAL A 266 -34.88 4.01 17.26
N SER A 267 -34.69 2.69 17.24
CA SER A 267 -33.49 2.10 17.84
C SER A 267 -32.23 2.61 17.16
N ALA A 268 -31.37 3.25 17.94
CA ALA A 268 -30.07 3.73 17.50
C ALA A 268 -29.26 2.54 16.97
N ARG A 269 -28.94 2.57 15.67
CA ARG A 269 -28.11 1.53 15.03
C ARG A 269 -26.61 1.83 15.13
N TRP A 270 -26.27 3.03 15.59
CA TRP A 270 -24.94 3.57 15.66
C TRP A 270 -24.82 4.47 16.89
N CYS A 271 -23.68 4.46 17.56
CA CYS A 271 -23.40 5.41 18.63
C CYS A 271 -23.17 6.80 18.03
N PRO A 272 -23.89 7.86 18.45
CA PRO A 272 -23.68 9.21 17.92
C PRO A 272 -22.33 9.81 18.32
N LEU A 273 -21.67 9.26 19.35
CA LEU A 273 -20.39 9.74 19.86
C LEU A 273 -19.19 9.15 19.10
N CYS A 274 -19.24 7.86 18.76
CA CYS A 274 -18.09 7.15 18.16
C CYS A 274 -18.37 6.51 16.79
N GLY A 275 -19.64 6.45 16.36
CA GLY A 275 -20.06 5.84 15.10
C GLY A 275 -20.02 4.30 15.08
N THR A 276 -19.66 3.63 16.19
CA THR A 276 -19.70 2.16 16.28
C THR A 276 -21.11 1.66 16.03
N ARG A 277 -21.25 0.63 15.20
CA ARG A 277 -22.52 -0.05 14.96
C ARG A 277 -22.92 -0.84 16.21
N LEU A 278 -24.09 -0.55 16.74
CA LEU A 278 -24.59 -1.20 17.94
C LEU A 278 -25.18 -2.57 17.55
N ALA A 279 -24.77 -3.63 18.27
CA ALA A 279 -25.39 -4.94 18.08
C ALA A 279 -26.87 -4.85 18.49
N ARG A 280 -27.77 -5.38 17.66
CA ARG A 280 -29.18 -5.48 18.03
C ARG A 280 -29.29 -6.41 19.23
N HIS A 281 -29.68 -5.90 20.39
CA HIS A 281 -30.23 -6.73 21.46
C HIS A 281 -31.42 -7.51 20.86
N ARG A 282 -31.32 -8.84 20.85
CA ARG A 282 -32.46 -9.73 20.66
C ARG A 282 -33.21 -9.84 21.98
#